data_AF-A0AAU1V7U0-F1
#
_entry.id   AF-A0AAU1V7U0-F1
#
_cell.length_a   1.000
_cell.length_b   1.000
_cell.length_c   1.000
_cell.angle_alpha   90.00
_cell.angle_beta   90.00
_cell.angle_gamma   90.00
#
_symmetry.space_group_name_H-M   'P 1'
#
loop_
_entity.id
_entity.type
_entity.pdbx_description
1 polymer ?
#
loop_
_entity_poly.entity_id
_entity_poly.type
_entity_poly.pdbx_seq_one_letter_code
_entity_poly.pdbx_strand_id
1 'polypeptide(L)' 'MADTRIPPTGPGAALLLAGRFFRPGIPAPDPHSIGLTCGREADAFHRDRWSHDKAVNSTRGVT' A
#
# COMPACT_ATOMS: atom_id res chain seq x y z
N MET A 1 0.59 -2.40 15.52
CA MET A 1 -0.35 -1.80 14.56
C MET A 1 -1.62 -1.50 15.32
N ALA A 2 -2.16 -0.27 15.23
CA ALA A 2 -3.39 0.10 15.93
C ALA A 2 -4.58 -0.71 15.37
N ASP A 3 -5.54 -1.06 16.23
CA ASP A 3 -6.74 -1.77 15.81
C ASP A 3 -7.72 -0.78 15.15
N THR A 4 -7.87 -0.91 13.83
CA THR A 4 -8.72 -0.01 13.02
C THR A 4 -10.22 -0.24 13.22
N ARG A 5 -10.61 -1.09 14.18
CA ARG A 5 -12.01 -1.44 14.48
C ARG A 5 -12.66 -0.48 15.48
N ILE A 6 -11.89 0.31 16.20
CA ILE A 6 -12.40 1.19 17.25
C ILE A 6 -12.49 2.62 16.71
N PRO A 7 -13.69 3.20 16.56
CA PRO A 7 -13.83 4.57 16.13
C PRO A 7 -13.36 5.56 17.21
N PRO A 8 -12.74 6.69 16.83
CA PRO A 8 -12.31 7.70 17.80
C PRO A 8 -13.50 8.48 18.38
N THR A 9 -13.50 8.71 19.69
CA THR A 9 -14.58 9.41 20.43
C THR A 9 -14.19 10.81 20.92
N GLY A 10 -12.92 11.21 20.74
CA GLY A 10 -12.41 12.51 21.20
C GLY A 10 -12.78 13.69 20.29
N PRO A 11 -12.48 14.95 20.71
CA PRO A 11 -12.84 16.16 19.97
C PRO A 11 -12.27 16.21 18.54
N GLY A 12 -11.15 15.52 18.28
CA GLY A 12 -10.55 15.41 16.95
C GLY A 12 -11.28 14.46 15.97
N ALA A 13 -12.25 13.66 16.45
CA ALA A 13 -12.95 12.67 15.61
C ALA A 13 -13.69 13.30 14.42
N ALA A 14 -14.26 14.50 14.62
CA ALA A 14 -14.94 15.23 13.55
C ALA A 14 -13.98 15.63 12.42
N LEU A 15 -12.75 16.02 12.76
CA LEU A 15 -11.72 16.38 11.78
C LEU A 15 -11.24 15.15 11.00
N LEU A 16 -11.05 14.01 11.68
CA LEU A 16 -10.70 12.74 11.04
C LEU A 16 -11.79 12.30 10.06
N LEU A 17 -13.07 12.39 10.44
CA LEU A 17 -14.19 12.08 9.56
C LEU A 17 -14.30 13.03 8.37
N ALA A 18 -14.03 14.33 8.55
CA ALA A 18 -14.07 15.31 7.48
C ALA A 18 -13.02 15.04 6.39
N GLY A 19 -11.88 14.42 6.74
CA GLY A 19 -10.81 14.07 5.81
C GLY A 19 -11.26 13.24 4.59
N ARG A 20 -12.32 12.43 4.73
CA ARG A 20 -12.86 11.60 3.63
C ARG A 20 -13.44 12.40 2.46
N PHE A 21 -13.83 13.66 2.68
CA PHE A 21 -14.41 14.49 1.62
C PHE A 21 -13.34 15.14 0.73
N PHE A 22 -12.09 15.20 1.20
CA PHE A 22 -11.00 15.87 0.50
C PHE A 22 -10.05 14.90 -0.20
N ARG A 23 -10.18 13.58 0.03
CA ARG A 23 -9.30 12.55 -0.52
C ARG A 23 -10.12 11.40 -1.12
N PRO A 24 -9.80 10.93 -2.34
CA PRO A 24 -10.43 9.75 -2.90
C PRO A 24 -9.99 8.48 -2.13
N GLY A 25 -10.82 7.45 -2.14
CA GLY A 25 -10.54 6.15 -1.52
C GLY A 25 -11.55 5.74 -0.46
N ILE A 26 -11.29 4.59 0.18
CA ILE A 26 -12.16 4.03 1.22
C ILE A 26 -11.50 4.27 2.59
N PRO A 27 -12.06 5.14 3.44
CA PRO A 27 -11.52 5.34 4.78
C PRO A 27 -11.73 4.09 5.64
N ALA A 28 -10.77 3.82 6.51
CA ALA A 28 -10.91 2.79 7.54
C ALA A 28 -11.98 3.18 8.59
N PRO A 29 -12.50 2.22 9.37
CA PRO A 29 -13.53 2.50 10.38
C PRO A 29 -13.10 3.49 11.48
N ASP A 30 -11.80 3.63 11.72
CA ASP A 30 -11.16 4.53 12.69
C ASP A 30 -10.65 5.86 12.08
N PRO A 31 -11.19 6.28 10.92
CA PRO A 31 -10.63 7.21 9.92
C PRO A 31 -9.10 7.52 9.87
N HIS A 32 -8.23 6.68 10.41
CA HIS A 32 -6.78 6.94 10.47
C HIS A 32 -6.03 6.55 9.18
N SER A 33 -6.67 5.81 8.29
CA SER A 33 -6.09 5.39 7.02
C SER A 33 -7.13 5.39 5.90
N ILE A 34 -6.65 5.42 4.65
CA ILE A 34 -7.48 5.35 3.45
C ILE A 34 -6.91 4.26 2.55
N GLY A 35 -7.75 3.34 2.14
CA GLY A 35 -7.44 2.34 1.12
C GLY A 35 -7.60 2.92 -0.28
N LEU A 36 -6.58 2.74 -1.11
CA LEU A 36 -6.59 3.08 -2.53
C LEU A 36 -6.37 1.80 -3.36
N THR A 37 -7.24 1.58 -4.35
CA THR A 37 -7.17 0.39 -5.22
C THR A 37 -6.32 0.65 -6.48
N CYS A 38 -6.28 1.88 -6.97
CA CYS A 38 -5.59 2.25 -8.21
C CYS A 38 -4.17 2.79 -7.98
N GLY A 39 -3.43 3.06 -9.08
CA GLY A 39 -2.11 3.70 -9.04
C GLY A 39 -0.91 2.75 -8.98
N ARG A 40 -1.12 1.44 -9.14
CA ARG A 40 -0.05 0.43 -9.10
C ARG A 40 0.56 0.10 -10.46
N GLU A 41 0.14 0.79 -11.52
CA GLU A 41 0.64 0.56 -12.89
C GLU A 41 2.16 0.75 -12.99
N ALA A 42 2.73 1.68 -12.22
CA ALA A 42 4.17 1.91 -12.15
C ALA A 42 4.95 0.72 -11.55
N ASP A 43 4.30 -0.20 -10.83
CA ASP A 43 4.93 -1.41 -10.31
C ASP A 43 5.32 -2.37 -11.44
N ALA A 44 4.65 -2.27 -12.61
CA ALA A 44 4.93 -3.09 -13.79
C ALA A 44 6.37 -2.96 -14.25
N PHE A 45 6.94 -1.74 -14.24
CA PHE A 45 8.33 -1.51 -14.64
C PHE A 45 9.32 -2.40 -13.88
N HIS A 46 9.17 -2.50 -12.56
CA HIS A 46 10.06 -3.31 -11.72
C HIS A 46 9.78 -4.81 -11.85
N ARG A 47 8.51 -5.20 -12.06
CA ARG A 47 8.11 -6.59 -12.33
C ARG A 47 8.70 -7.09 -13.65
N ASP A 48 8.61 -6.28 -14.69
CA ASP A 48 9.10 -6.59 -16.03
C ASP A 48 10.63 -6.66 -16.03
N ARG A 49 11.30 -5.72 -15.38
CA ARG A 49 12.76 -5.73 -15.23
C ARG A 49 13.28 -6.98 -14.50
N TRP A 50 12.53 -7.49 -13.53
CA TRP A 50 12.90 -8.71 -12.80
C TRP A 50 12.46 -9.99 -13.51
N SER A 51 11.66 -9.88 -14.57
CA SER A 51 11.27 -11.02 -15.39
C SER A 51 12.45 -11.44 -16.26
N HIS A 52 12.71 -12.74 -16.30
CA HIS A 52 13.74 -13.33 -17.16
C HIS A 52 13.13 -14.55 -17.84
N ASP A 53 13.58 -14.84 -19.06
CA ASP A 53 13.13 -16.02 -19.82
C ASP A 53 13.48 -17.33 -19.07
N LYS A 54 14.69 -17.38 -18.50
CA LYS A 54 15.18 -18.56 -17.79
C LYS A 54 16.26 -18.20 -16.78
N ALA A 55 16.40 -19.08 -15.79
CA ALA A 55 17.56 -19.12 -14.91
C ALA A 55 18.35 -20.40 -15.19
N VAL A 56 19.68 -20.28 -15.31
CA VAL A 56 20.57 -21.41 -15.58
C VAL A 56 21.70 -21.42 -14.56
N ASN A 57 21.96 -22.58 -13.97
CA ASN A 57 23.05 -22.75 -13.02
C ASN A 57 24.41 -22.78 -13.74
N SER A 58 25.39 -22.11 -13.14
CA SER A 58 26.79 -22.12 -13.60
C SER A 58 27.72 -22.22 -12.41
N THR A 59 28.88 -22.83 -12.61
CA THR A 59 29.93 -22.96 -11.59
C THR A 59 31.08 -22.02 -11.96
N ARG A 60 31.60 -21.27 -10.99
CA ARG A 60 32.79 -20.42 -11.19
C ARG A 60 34.05 -21.28 -11.06
N GLY A 61 34.82 -21.41 -12.14
CA GLY A 61 36.12 -22.08 -12.11
C GLY A 61 37.13 -21.24 -11.33
N VAL A 62 37.61 -21.77 -10.21
CA VAL A 62 38.72 -21.21 -9.42
C VAL A 62 39.99 -21.98 -9.77
N THR A 63 41.07 -21.23 -10.03
CA THR A 63 42.45 -21.72 -10.18
C THR A 63 43.20 -21.70 -8.88
#